data_AF-A0A926PSD5-F1
#
_entry.id   AF-A0A926PSD5-F1
#
_cell.length_a   1.000
_cell.length_b   1.000
_cell.length_c   1.000
_cell.angle_alpha   90.00
_cell.angle_beta   90.00
_cell.angle_gamma   90.00
#
_symmetry.space_group_name_H-M   'P 1'
#
loop_
_entity.id
_entity.type
_entity.pdbx_description
1 polymer ?
#
loop_
_entity_poly.entity_id
_entity_poly.type
_entity_poly.pdbx_seq_one_letter_code
_entity_poly.pdbx_strand_id
1 'polypeptide(L)'
;MKKLLVMSGIALCSLVLCLPAIAQDISVDVYEDGSATAVDSEGNAAYVDADGSVTTVDSEGNVEHEDVDGSVTVMDSEGNIGYADENGAVGISADGDVFVEE
;
A
#
# COMPACT_ATOMS: atom_id res chain seq x y z
N MET A 1 11.11 -22.78 10.41
CA MET A 1 11.03 -22.94 8.94
C MET A 1 10.13 -21.80 8.47
N LYS A 2 10.50 -20.84 7.62
CA LYS A 2 11.65 -20.67 6.75
C LYS A 2 12.11 -19.20 6.87
N LYS A 3 13.42 -19.00 6.81
CA LYS A 3 14.02 -17.68 6.55
C LYS A 3 13.79 -17.44 5.05
N LEU A 4 13.08 -16.38 4.67
CA LEU A 4 12.95 -15.96 3.28
C LEU A 4 13.73 -14.64 3.15
N LEU A 5 15.05 -14.73 3.01
CA LEU A 5 15.77 -14.62 1.74
C LEU A 5 15.26 -13.45 0.87
N VAL A 6 15.71 -12.25 1.25
CA VAL A 6 15.72 -11.06 0.40
C VAL A 6 16.56 -11.38 -0.84
N MET A 7 15.91 -11.83 -1.93
CA MET A 7 16.55 -12.01 -3.24
C MET A 7 15.58 -11.58 -4.34
N SER A 8 15.70 -10.32 -4.75
CA SER A 8 15.54 -9.79 -6.12
C SER A 8 15.01 -8.34 -6.13
N GLY A 9 15.85 -7.42 -5.64
CA GLY A 9 16.25 -6.30 -6.49
C GLY A 9 15.41 -5.01 -6.53
N ILE A 10 14.09 -5.00 -6.75
CA ILE A 10 13.42 -3.72 -7.15
C ILE A 10 12.06 -3.42 -6.49
N ALA A 11 11.25 -4.38 -6.07
CA ALA A 11 9.91 -4.05 -5.52
C ALA A 11 9.82 -4.04 -3.97
N LEU A 12 10.67 -4.82 -3.28
CA LEU A 12 10.61 -4.97 -1.82
C LEU A 12 11.25 -3.82 -1.02
N CYS A 13 11.97 -2.92 -1.68
CA CYS A 13 12.66 -1.81 -0.99
C CYS A 13 11.68 -0.69 -0.60
N SER A 14 10.66 -0.41 -1.41
CA SER A 14 9.66 0.62 -1.11
C SER A 14 8.64 0.19 -0.05
N LEU A 15 8.24 -1.08 -0.04
CA LEU A 15 7.28 -1.61 0.94
C LEU A 15 7.84 -1.64 2.37
N VAL A 16 9.17 -1.80 2.51
CA VAL A 16 9.85 -1.97 3.82
C VAL A 16 10.45 -0.66 4.36
N LEU A 17 10.57 0.38 3.53
CA LEU A 17 11.14 1.68 3.94
C LEU A 17 10.10 2.77 4.22
N CYS A 18 8.80 2.54 4.01
CA CYS A 18 7.77 3.56 4.24
C CYS A 18 7.32 3.67 5.71
N LEU A 19 7.50 2.63 6.55
CA LEU A 19 7.16 2.74 7.98
C LEU A 19 8.38 3.19 8.81
N PRO A 20 8.26 4.25 9.64
CA PRO A 20 9.33 4.64 10.52
C PRO A 20 9.43 3.62 11.66
N ALA A 21 10.60 2.98 11.75
CA ALA A 21 11.17 2.42 12.97
C ALA A 21 10.56 1.11 13.55
N ILE A 22 11.40 0.06 13.53
CA ILE A 22 11.59 -0.87 14.66
C ILE A 22 10.35 -1.67 15.11
N ALA A 23 9.86 -2.57 14.25
CA ALA A 23 9.15 -3.77 14.70
C ALA A 23 9.63 -4.97 13.89
N GLN A 24 10.28 -5.93 14.56
CA GLN A 24 10.81 -7.16 13.96
C GLN A 24 9.73 -8.23 13.70
N ASP A 25 8.45 -7.87 13.67
CA ASP A 25 7.33 -8.82 13.54
C ASP A 25 6.45 -8.46 12.33
N ILE A 26 7.08 -8.35 11.17
CA ILE A 26 6.40 -8.27 9.89
C ILE A 26 6.48 -9.65 9.23
N SER A 27 5.32 -10.26 9.01
CA SER A 27 5.18 -11.49 8.26
C SER A 27 5.06 -11.15 6.78
N VAL A 28 5.94 -11.69 5.94
CA VAL A 28 5.89 -11.48 4.49
C VAL A 28 5.83 -12.84 3.82
N ASP A 29 4.78 -13.06 3.04
CA ASP A 29 4.60 -14.23 2.20
C ASP A 29 4.71 -13.80 0.74
N VAL A 30 5.53 -14.50 -0.03
CA VAL A 30 5.70 -14.28 -1.47
C VAL A 30 5.23 -15.52 -2.19
N TYR A 31 4.44 -15.32 -3.24
CA TYR A 31 3.82 -16.39 -4.01
C TYR A 31 4.61 -16.64 -5.31
N GLU A 32 4.41 -17.82 -5.91
CA GLU A 32 5.10 -18.23 -7.15
C GLU A 32 4.72 -17.39 -8.38
N ASP A 33 3.58 -16.71 -8.33
CA ASP A 33 3.12 -15.80 -9.39
C ASP A 33 3.82 -14.42 -9.37
N GLY A 34 4.57 -14.12 -8.31
CA GLY A 34 5.25 -12.84 -8.13
C GLY A 34 4.51 -11.86 -7.19
N SER A 35 3.30 -12.20 -6.74
CA SER A 35 2.59 -11.43 -5.73
C SER A 35 3.22 -11.61 -4.34
N ALA A 36 2.95 -10.67 -3.44
CA ALA A 36 3.39 -10.72 -2.05
C ALA A 36 2.35 -10.14 -1.09
N THR A 37 2.27 -10.69 0.11
CA THR A 37 1.50 -10.16 1.24
C THR A 37 2.44 -9.86 2.40
N ALA A 38 2.28 -8.72 3.04
CA ALA A 38 2.94 -8.36 4.28
C ALA A 38 1.89 -8.01 5.34
N VAL A 39 2.08 -8.45 6.58
CA VAL A 39 1.23 -8.09 7.73
C VAL A 39 2.12 -7.91 8.95
N ASP A 40 1.93 -6.82 9.68
CA ASP A 40 2.62 -6.58 10.94
C ASP A 40 1.76 -6.91 12.17
N SER A 41 2.41 -6.89 13.34
CA SER A 41 1.75 -7.11 14.63
C SER A 41 0.84 -5.96 15.08
N GLU A 42 0.96 -4.79 14.46
CA GLU A 42 0.19 -3.59 14.79
C GLU A 42 -1.17 -3.57 14.07
N GLY A 43 -1.33 -4.43 13.06
CA GLY A 43 -2.56 -4.59 12.28
C GLY A 43 -2.47 -3.92 10.91
N ASN A 44 -1.30 -3.40 10.53
CA ASN A 44 -1.09 -2.92 9.17
C ASN A 44 -0.80 -4.10 8.24
N ALA A 45 -1.32 -4.03 7.03
CA ALA A 45 -1.14 -5.01 5.98
C ALA A 45 -0.76 -4.34 4.66
N ALA A 46 0.01 -5.03 3.85
CA ALA A 46 0.28 -4.63 2.48
C ALA A 46 0.17 -5.83 1.55
N TYR A 47 -0.33 -5.60 0.35
CA TYR A 47 -0.47 -6.57 -0.72
C TYR A 47 0.19 -5.99 -1.95
N VAL A 48 0.98 -6.80 -2.63
CA VAL A 48 1.60 -6.48 -3.90
C VAL A 48 1.10 -7.52 -4.88
N ASP A 49 0.42 -7.10 -5.94
CA ASP A 49 -0.02 -8.01 -6.97
C ASP A 49 1.15 -8.36 -7.91
N ALA A 50 1.01 -9.44 -8.66
CA ALA A 50 2.01 -9.90 -9.62
C ALA A 50 2.22 -8.91 -10.77
N ASP A 51 1.26 -8.02 -11.03
CA ASP A 51 1.38 -6.92 -12.00
C ASP A 51 2.23 -5.74 -11.50
N GLY A 52 2.53 -5.68 -10.19
CA GLY A 52 3.30 -4.63 -9.55
C GLY A 52 2.48 -3.55 -8.85
N SER A 53 1.15 -3.62 -8.91
CA SER A 53 0.27 -2.78 -8.10
C SER A 53 0.41 -3.11 -6.62
N VAL A 54 0.21 -2.10 -5.77
CA VAL A 54 0.39 -2.19 -4.31
C VAL A 54 -0.87 -1.70 -3.63
N THR A 55 -1.34 -2.44 -2.64
CA THR A 55 -2.41 -2.02 -1.74
C THR A 55 -1.93 -2.10 -0.31
N THR A 56 -1.96 -1.00 0.42
CA THR A 56 -1.68 -0.92 1.85
C THR A 56 -2.96 -0.67 2.62
N VAL A 57 -3.04 -1.25 3.81
CA VAL A 57 -4.12 -1.06 4.76
C VAL A 57 -3.46 -0.84 6.10
N ASP A 58 -3.81 0.24 6.79
CA ASP A 58 -3.30 0.47 8.13
C ASP A 58 -4.26 -0.07 9.21
N SER A 59 -3.77 -0.07 10.44
CA SER A 59 -4.53 -0.49 11.61
C SER A 59 -5.73 0.41 11.94
N GLU A 60 -5.76 1.63 11.40
CA GLU A 60 -6.86 2.58 11.56
C GLU A 60 -7.98 2.33 10.54
N GLY A 61 -7.71 1.53 9.50
CA GLY A 61 -8.64 1.19 8.43
C GLY A 61 -8.52 2.09 7.21
N ASN A 62 -7.48 2.93 7.14
CA ASN A 62 -7.15 3.66 5.93
C ASN A 62 -6.54 2.67 4.91
N VAL A 63 -6.89 2.84 3.64
CA VAL A 63 -6.46 2.01 2.52
C VAL A 63 -5.79 2.91 1.50
N GLU A 64 -4.64 2.51 0.99
CA GLU A 64 -3.99 3.17 -0.14
C GLU A 64 -3.70 2.12 -1.21
N HIS A 65 -3.98 2.46 -2.46
CA HIS A 65 -3.79 1.61 -3.61
C HIS A 65 -3.00 2.38 -4.66
N GLU A 66 -1.80 1.93 -4.96
CA GLU A 66 -0.93 2.44 -6.01
C GLU A 66 -0.92 1.46 -7.17
N ASP A 67 -1.40 1.90 -8.33
CA ASP A 67 -1.37 1.11 -9.55
C ASP A 67 -0.04 1.33 -10.30
N VAL A 68 0.29 0.39 -11.18
CA VAL A 68 1.54 0.37 -11.97
C VAL A 68 1.66 1.58 -12.91
N ASP A 69 0.55 2.23 -13.24
CA ASP A 69 0.53 3.46 -14.03
C ASP A 69 0.90 4.72 -13.22
N GLY A 70 1.06 4.59 -11.90
CA GLY A 70 1.36 5.68 -10.97
C GLY A 70 0.12 6.40 -10.45
N SER A 71 -1.08 5.91 -10.74
CA SER A 71 -2.29 6.37 -10.08
C SER A 71 -2.34 5.83 -8.64
N VAL A 72 -2.76 6.70 -7.72
CA VAL A 72 -2.87 6.40 -6.30
C VAL A 72 -4.28 6.70 -5.86
N THR A 73 -4.96 5.70 -5.29
CA THR A 73 -6.25 5.87 -4.64
C THR A 73 -6.08 5.68 -3.15
N VAL A 74 -6.45 6.67 -2.36
CA VAL A 74 -6.44 6.60 -0.90
C VAL A 74 -7.88 6.63 -0.41
N MET A 75 -8.22 5.81 0.56
CA MET A 75 -9.48 5.85 1.28
C MET A 75 -9.15 5.93 2.76
N ASP A 76 -9.65 6.94 3.45
CA ASP A 76 -9.50 6.98 4.90
C ASP A 76 -10.63 6.22 5.61
N SER A 77 -10.43 5.97 6.89
CA SER A 77 -11.37 5.31 7.79
C SER A 77 -12.67 6.10 8.00
N GLU A 78 -12.68 7.38 7.64
CA GLU A 78 -13.85 8.26 7.69
C GLU A 78 -14.70 8.16 6.41
N GLY A 79 -14.18 7.49 5.37
CA GLY A 79 -14.84 7.26 4.09
C GLY A 79 -14.52 8.29 3.02
N ASN A 80 -13.57 9.20 3.26
CA ASN A 80 -13.06 10.10 2.22
C ASN A 80 -12.14 9.31 1.28
N ILE A 81 -12.28 9.54 -0.01
CA ILE A 81 -11.54 8.88 -1.09
C ILE A 81 -10.71 9.91 -1.84
N GLY A 82 -9.39 9.88 -1.74
CA GLY A 82 -8.49 10.58 -2.65
C GLY A 82 -8.17 9.74 -3.88
N TYR A 83 -8.05 10.38 -5.03
CA TYR A 83 -7.46 9.82 -6.25
C TYR A 83 -6.43 10.80 -6.77
N ALA A 84 -5.20 10.36 -6.96
CA ALA A 84 -4.14 11.14 -7.58
C ALA A 84 -3.62 10.39 -8.80
N ASP A 85 -3.46 11.08 -9.92
CA ASP A 85 -2.77 10.54 -11.08
C ASP A 85 -1.63 11.47 -11.52
N GLU A 86 -1.00 11.17 -12.64
CA GLU A 86 0.06 12.00 -13.24
C GLU A 86 -0.38 13.45 -13.55
N ASN A 87 -1.69 13.70 -13.62
CA ASN A 87 -2.29 15.00 -13.95
C ASN A 87 -2.74 15.78 -12.72
N GLY A 88 -2.77 15.19 -11.52
CA GLY A 88 -3.05 15.89 -10.26
C GLY A 88 -3.83 15.06 -9.25
N ALA A 89 -3.99 15.62 -8.04
CA ALA A 89 -4.73 15.00 -6.94
C ALA A 89 -6.17 15.53 -6.86
N VAL A 90 -7.11 14.60 -6.71
CA VAL A 90 -8.55 14.79 -6.55
C VAL A 90 -8.98 14.11 -5.26
N GLY A 91 -9.22 14.87 -4.20
CA GLY A 91 -9.91 14.40 -3.01
C GLY A 91 -11.41 14.28 -3.26
N ILE A 92 -12.05 13.26 -2.71
CA ILE A 92 -13.51 13.08 -2.67
C ILE A 92 -13.84 12.86 -1.19
N SER A 93 -14.71 13.67 -0.59
CA SER A 93 -15.18 13.43 0.78
C SER A 93 -16.12 12.22 0.82
N ALA A 94 -16.32 11.64 2.01
CA ALA A 94 -17.37 10.65 2.27
C ALA A 94 -18.77 11.13 1.84
N ASP A 95 -19.00 12.45 1.83
CA ASP A 95 -20.24 13.08 1.37
C ASP A 95 -20.32 13.23 -0.17
N GLY A 96 -19.26 12.87 -0.89
CA GLY A 96 -19.16 12.95 -2.35
C GLY A 96 -18.67 14.29 -2.89
N ASP A 97 -18.25 15.21 -2.02
CA ASP A 97 -17.69 16.50 -2.44
C ASP A 97 -16.30 16.30 -3.04
N VAL A 98 -16.08 16.86 -4.22
CA VAL A 98 -14.80 16.76 -4.94
C VAL A 98 -13.93 17.98 -4.63
N PHE A 99 -12.74 17.74 -4.08
CA PHE A 99 -11.68 18.70 -3.84
C PHE A 99 -10.56 18.45 -4.85
N VAL A 100 -10.26 19.43 -5.69
CA VAL A 100 -9.09 19.35 -6.58
C VAL A 100 -8.02 20.25 -5.97
N GLU A 101 -6.88 19.68 -5.59
CA GLU A 101 -5.70 20.50 -5.27
C GLU A 101 -4.97 20.78 -6.59
N GLU A 102 -5.17 21.98 -7.13
CA GLU A 102 -4.47 22.52 -8.32
C GLU A 102 -3.04 22.98 -7.98
#